data_AF-A0A352S959-F1
#
_entry.id   AF-A0A352S959-F1
#
_cell.length_a   1.000
_cell.length_b   1.000
_cell.length_c   1.000
_cell.angle_alpha   90.00
_cell.angle_beta   90.00
_cell.angle_gamma   90.00
#
_symmetry.space_group_name_H-M   'P 1'
#
loop_
_entity.id
_entity.type
_entity.pdbx_description
1 polymer ?
#
loop_
_entity_poly.entity_id
_entity_poly.type
_entity_poly.pdbx_seq_one_letter_code
_entity_poly.pdbx_strand_id
1 'polypeptide(L)'
;TGWRLGWLVVPDSLVPAFEKVAQNLFICASAVAQHAALACFTPEALAIYDERKAEFRRRRDAIVPALEALGLRVPVKPDGAFYVYANCRHVNHPAAGNADRLTQAILHDAGVVMVPGTDFGPHTANDYIRISYATSMQNIEEAMQRLHHFLR
;
A
#
# COMPACT_ATOMS: atom_id res chain seq x y z
N THR A 1 7.63 5.59 -7.61
CA THR A 1 7.56 6.97 -7.06
C THR A 1 8.96 7.54 -7.01
N GLY A 2 9.15 8.86 -6.93
CA GLY A 2 10.51 9.43 -6.89
C GLY A 2 10.60 10.92 -7.20
N TRP A 3 9.60 11.49 -7.88
CA TRP A 3 9.58 12.89 -8.31
C TRP A 3 9.39 13.95 -7.21
N ARG A 4 9.02 13.50 -6.00
CA ARG A 4 8.89 14.34 -4.78
C ARG A 4 8.02 15.60 -4.97
N LEU A 5 6.80 15.42 -5.50
CA LEU A 5 5.85 16.51 -5.71
C LEU A 5 4.49 16.15 -5.12
N GLY A 6 3.84 17.15 -4.49
CA GLY A 6 2.47 17.12 -3.99
C GLY A 6 1.96 18.54 -3.85
N TRP A 7 0.68 18.70 -3.51
CA TRP A 7 0.06 20.00 -3.28
C TRP A 7 -0.85 19.97 -2.06
N LEU A 8 -1.22 21.15 -1.60
CA LEU A 8 -2.14 21.37 -0.49
C LEU A 8 -3.23 22.34 -0.99
N VAL A 9 -4.47 22.15 -0.55
CA VAL A 9 -5.55 23.11 -0.75
C VAL A 9 -5.91 23.65 0.63
N VAL A 10 -5.81 24.97 0.82
CA VAL A 10 -6.05 25.63 2.10
C VAL A 10 -6.97 26.83 1.94
N PRO A 11 -7.66 27.25 3.02
CA PRO A 11 -8.33 28.55 3.04
C PRO A 11 -7.35 29.68 2.70
N ASP A 12 -7.85 30.71 1.99
CA ASP A 12 -7.07 31.87 1.57
C ASP A 12 -6.34 32.54 2.74
N SER A 13 -6.97 32.59 3.92
CA SER A 13 -6.39 33.15 5.14
C SER A 13 -5.12 32.42 5.63
N LEU A 14 -4.90 31.18 5.21
CA LEU A 14 -3.73 30.37 5.60
C LEU A 14 -2.61 30.39 4.56
N VAL A 15 -2.86 30.86 3.32
CA VAL A 15 -1.84 30.89 2.25
C VAL A 15 -0.55 31.61 2.69
N PRO A 16 -0.60 32.82 3.29
CA PRO A 16 0.63 33.50 3.70
C PRO A 16 1.41 32.76 4.79
N ALA A 17 0.75 31.98 5.64
CA ALA A 17 1.41 31.20 6.68
C ALA A 17 2.16 30.01 6.08
N PHE A 18 1.52 29.27 5.17
CA PHE A 18 2.16 28.15 4.47
C PHE A 18 3.29 28.62 3.54
N GLU A 19 3.13 29.77 2.87
CA GLU A 19 4.19 30.35 2.04
C GLU A 19 5.44 30.68 2.86
N LYS A 20 5.28 31.33 4.02
CA LYS A 20 6.41 31.61 4.93
C LYS A 20 7.12 30.34 5.38
N VAL A 21 6.37 29.29 5.73
CA VAL A 21 6.94 27.99 6.12
C VAL A 21 7.72 27.39 4.95
N ALA A 22 7.16 27.38 3.74
CA ALA A 22 7.83 26.86 2.55
C ALA A 22 9.13 27.62 2.26
N GLN A 23 9.08 28.96 2.20
CA GLN A 23 10.24 29.83 1.94
C GLN A 23 11.40 29.57 2.90
N ASN A 24 11.12 29.34 4.19
CA ASN A 24 12.15 29.14 5.21
C ASN A 24 12.64 27.69 5.31
N LEU A 25 11.81 26.69 4.99
CA LEU A 25 12.21 25.28 5.14
C LEU A 25 12.82 24.69 3.87
N PHE A 26 12.30 25.02 2.69
CA PHE A 26 12.72 24.36 1.45
C PHE A 26 12.57 25.21 0.18
N ILE A 27 12.14 26.47 0.30
CA ILE A 27 11.89 27.44 -0.78
C ILE A 27 10.74 27.02 -1.69
N CYS A 28 10.93 25.97 -2.49
CA CYS A 28 9.92 25.43 -3.39
C CYS A 28 10.20 23.95 -3.74
N ALA A 29 9.21 23.28 -4.34
CA ALA A 29 9.41 21.93 -4.88
C ALA A 29 10.30 21.96 -6.13
N SER A 30 10.86 20.81 -6.52
CA SER A 30 11.69 20.68 -7.73
C SER A 30 11.00 21.27 -8.97
N ALA A 31 11.63 22.25 -9.63
CA ALA A 31 11.11 22.87 -10.84
C ALA A 31 10.87 21.85 -11.96
N VAL A 32 11.79 20.88 -12.12
CA VAL A 32 11.65 19.80 -13.11
C VAL A 32 10.39 18.97 -12.84
N ALA A 33 10.13 18.62 -11.58
CA ALA A 33 8.93 17.86 -11.22
C ALA A 33 7.64 18.68 -11.45
N GLN A 34 7.67 19.98 -11.14
CA GLN A 34 6.54 20.88 -11.40
C GLN A 34 6.19 20.97 -12.89
N HIS A 35 7.19 21.15 -13.76
CA HIS A 35 6.98 21.17 -15.21
C HIS A 35 6.46 19.83 -15.75
N ALA A 36 7.00 18.70 -15.27
CA ALA A 36 6.52 17.38 -15.66
C ALA A 36 5.06 17.14 -15.22
N ALA A 37 4.66 17.66 -14.06
CA ALA A 37 3.31 17.48 -13.54
C ALA A 37 2.22 18.15 -14.39
N LEU A 38 2.57 19.20 -15.16
CA LEU A 38 1.61 19.82 -16.09
C LEU A 38 1.12 18.83 -17.16
N ALA A 39 1.98 17.89 -17.57
CA ALA A 39 1.62 16.84 -18.52
C ALA A 39 0.78 15.71 -17.90
N CYS A 40 0.66 15.63 -16.57
CA CYS A 40 -0.10 14.58 -15.89
C CYS A 40 -1.63 14.78 -15.98
N PHE A 41 -2.10 15.89 -16.54
CA PHE A 41 -3.53 16.22 -16.65
C PHE A 41 -4.05 16.24 -18.09
N THR A 42 -3.26 15.77 -19.07
CA THR A 42 -3.75 15.64 -20.45
C THR A 42 -4.70 14.45 -20.59
N PRO A 43 -5.59 14.42 -21.59
CA PRO A 43 -6.48 13.29 -21.83
C PRO A 43 -5.75 11.94 -21.94
N GLU A 44 -4.58 11.93 -22.57
CA GLU A 44 -3.75 10.73 -22.76
C GLU A 44 -3.18 10.23 -21.42
N ALA A 45 -2.71 11.15 -20.57
CA ALA A 45 -2.23 10.79 -19.23
C ALA A 45 -3.37 10.25 -18.35
N LEU A 46 -4.55 10.85 -18.41
CA LEU A 46 -5.74 10.41 -17.67
C LEU A 46 -6.20 9.01 -18.11
N ALA A 47 -6.19 8.71 -19.41
CA ALA A 47 -6.49 7.38 -19.93
C ALA A 47 -5.55 6.31 -19.37
N ILE A 48 -4.24 6.59 -19.31
CA ILE A 48 -3.25 5.70 -18.68
C ILE A 48 -3.58 5.47 -17.18
N TYR A 49 -4.09 6.48 -16.48
CA TYR A 49 -4.45 6.33 -15.07
C TYR A 49 -5.69 5.45 -14.89
N ASP A 50 -6.67 5.56 -15.79
CA ASP A 50 -7.85 4.69 -15.79
C ASP A 50 -7.48 3.23 -16.05
N GLU A 51 -6.60 2.95 -17.01
CA GLU A 51 -6.06 1.60 -17.25
C GLU A 51 -5.35 1.05 -16.00
N ARG A 52 -4.50 1.87 -15.36
CA ARG A 52 -3.80 1.47 -14.12
C ARG A 52 -4.77 1.20 -12.98
N LYS A 53 -5.83 2.02 -12.81
CA LYS A 53 -6.88 1.78 -11.80
C LYS A 53 -7.60 0.46 -12.06
N ALA A 54 -7.92 0.15 -13.32
CA ALA A 54 -8.54 -1.12 -13.69
C ALA A 54 -7.65 -2.31 -13.36
N GLU A 55 -6.34 -2.20 -13.62
CA GLU A 55 -5.37 -3.23 -13.30
C GLU A 55 -5.20 -3.41 -11.77
N PHE A 56 -5.16 -2.33 -10.98
CA PHE A 56 -5.17 -2.44 -9.52
C PHE A 56 -6.45 -3.09 -8.99
N ARG A 57 -7.61 -2.81 -9.60
CA ARG A 57 -8.87 -3.49 -9.26
C ARG A 57 -8.77 -4.99 -9.51
N ARG A 58 -8.26 -5.40 -10.67
CA ARG A 58 -8.03 -6.81 -11.01
C ARG A 58 -7.11 -7.50 -9.99
N ARG A 59 -6.00 -6.86 -9.62
CA ARG A 59 -5.06 -7.36 -8.60
C ARG A 59 -5.71 -7.50 -7.22
N ARG A 60 -6.48 -6.49 -6.79
CA ARG A 60 -7.27 -6.55 -5.55
C ARG A 60 -8.23 -7.73 -5.58
N ASP A 61 -8.96 -7.90 -6.67
CA ASP A 61 -9.97 -8.95 -6.81
C ASP A 61 -9.37 -10.36 -6.87
N ALA A 62 -8.08 -10.49 -7.23
CA ALA A 62 -7.33 -11.73 -7.14
C ALA A 62 -6.74 -11.97 -5.73
N ILE A 63 -6.09 -10.96 -5.13
CA ILE A 63 -5.33 -11.14 -3.88
C ILE A 63 -6.23 -11.30 -2.66
N VAL A 64 -7.36 -10.59 -2.58
CA VAL A 64 -8.27 -10.65 -1.41
C VAL A 64 -8.78 -12.07 -1.15
N PRO A 65 -9.43 -12.76 -2.11
CA PRO A 65 -9.91 -14.12 -1.86
C PRO A 65 -8.76 -15.12 -1.60
N ALA A 66 -7.60 -14.92 -2.23
CA ALA A 66 -6.42 -15.76 -1.98
C ALA A 66 -5.91 -15.63 -0.54
N LEU A 67 -5.84 -14.40 0.00
CA LEU A 67 -5.48 -14.17 1.40
C LEU A 67 -6.51 -14.79 2.36
N GLU A 68 -7.81 -14.62 2.07
CA GLU A 68 -8.86 -15.21 2.92
C GLU A 68 -8.79 -16.73 2.96
N ALA A 69 -8.48 -17.39 1.84
CA ALA A 69 -8.29 -18.84 1.77
C ALA A 69 -7.09 -19.33 2.62
N LEU A 70 -6.13 -18.45 2.91
CA LEU A 70 -4.96 -18.72 3.76
C LEU A 70 -5.19 -18.39 5.24
N GLY A 71 -6.41 -17.98 5.62
CA GLY A 71 -6.73 -17.57 6.99
C GLY A 71 -6.32 -16.12 7.31
N LEU A 72 -5.79 -15.37 6.35
CA LEU A 72 -5.56 -13.93 6.45
C LEU A 72 -6.88 -13.20 6.17
N ARG A 73 -7.74 -13.08 7.19
CA ARG A 73 -9.10 -12.53 7.06
C ARG A 73 -9.05 -11.06 6.67
N VAL A 74 -9.84 -10.66 5.66
CA VAL A 74 -9.91 -9.27 5.19
C VAL A 74 -11.25 -8.67 5.63
N PRO A 75 -11.32 -7.99 6.80
CA PRO A 75 -12.60 -7.54 7.34
C PRO A 75 -13.28 -6.48 6.47
N VAL A 76 -12.49 -5.71 5.71
CA VAL A 76 -12.98 -4.70 4.79
C VAL A 76 -12.27 -4.88 3.46
N LYS A 77 -13.03 -5.18 2.40
CA LYS A 77 -12.51 -5.20 1.04
C LYS A 77 -12.08 -3.78 0.66
N PRO A 78 -10.83 -3.55 0.20
CA PRO A 78 -10.36 -2.21 -0.13
C PRO A 78 -11.19 -1.55 -1.24
N ASP A 79 -11.64 -0.33 -0.98
CA ASP A 79 -12.35 0.55 -1.90
C ASP A 79 -11.40 1.45 -2.72
N GLY A 80 -10.21 1.72 -2.19
CA GLY A 80 -9.15 2.50 -2.84
C GLY A 80 -7.74 2.11 -2.41
N ALA A 81 -6.78 2.97 -2.78
CA ALA A 81 -5.34 2.71 -2.66
C ALA A 81 -4.91 1.38 -3.32
N PHE A 82 -3.83 0.78 -2.83
CA PHE A 82 -3.30 -0.50 -3.33
C PHE A 82 -2.83 -1.42 -2.19
N TYR A 83 -3.55 -1.38 -1.06
CA TYR A 83 -3.22 -2.15 0.14
C TYR A 83 -4.38 -3.04 0.58
N VAL A 84 -4.06 -4.21 1.13
CA VAL A 84 -4.98 -5.03 1.94
C VAL A 84 -4.50 -4.99 3.38
N TYR A 85 -5.41 -4.81 4.33
CA TYR A 85 -5.14 -4.91 5.75
C TYR A 85 -5.85 -6.15 6.29
N ALA A 86 -5.08 -7.21 6.54
CA ALA A 86 -5.61 -8.54 6.82
C ALA A 86 -5.30 -8.95 8.26
N ASN A 87 -6.29 -9.53 8.94
CA ASN A 87 -6.14 -10.10 10.27
C ASN A 87 -5.46 -11.48 10.16
N CYS A 88 -4.43 -11.69 10.97
CA CYS A 88 -3.58 -12.88 10.92
C CYS A 88 -3.81 -13.87 12.07
N ARG A 89 -4.92 -13.77 12.81
CA ARG A 89 -5.19 -14.67 13.96
C ARG A 89 -5.60 -16.08 13.55
N HIS A 90 -6.03 -16.25 12.31
CA HIS A 90 -6.63 -17.50 11.82
C HIS A 90 -5.73 -18.26 10.84
N VAL A 91 -4.48 -17.83 10.68
CA VAL A 91 -3.50 -18.56 9.87
C VAL A 91 -3.03 -19.80 10.62
N ASN A 92 -2.69 -20.86 9.89
CA ASN A 92 -2.12 -22.07 10.48
C ASN A 92 -0.61 -21.90 10.72
N HIS A 93 -0.24 -21.10 11.71
CA HIS A 93 1.16 -20.88 12.08
C HIS A 93 1.28 -20.53 13.58
N PRO A 94 2.35 -20.97 14.31
CA PRO A 94 2.52 -20.65 15.72
C PRO A 94 2.57 -19.15 16.06
N ALA A 95 2.92 -18.32 15.08
CA ALA A 95 2.93 -16.86 15.21
C ALA A 95 1.59 -16.18 14.86
N ALA A 96 0.51 -16.93 14.69
CA ALA A 96 -0.82 -16.37 14.44
C ALA A 96 -1.20 -15.35 15.55
N GLY A 97 -1.76 -14.21 15.14
CA GLY A 97 -2.06 -13.11 16.07
C GLY A 97 -0.83 -12.38 16.62
N ASN A 98 0.35 -12.55 15.99
CA ASN A 98 1.53 -11.74 16.25
C ASN A 98 2.14 -11.28 14.92
N ALA A 99 1.73 -10.10 14.47
CA ALA A 99 2.09 -9.54 13.17
C ALA A 99 3.60 -9.42 12.97
N ASP A 100 4.34 -8.98 13.99
CA ASP A 100 5.80 -8.81 13.90
C ASP A 100 6.49 -10.16 13.68
N ARG A 101 6.18 -11.16 14.51
CA ARG A 101 6.78 -12.50 14.39
C ARG A 101 6.37 -13.19 13.11
N LEU A 102 5.10 -13.06 12.71
CA LEU A 102 4.59 -13.70 11.50
C LEU A 102 5.21 -13.08 10.24
N THR A 103 5.31 -11.74 10.15
CA THR A 103 5.93 -11.10 8.98
C THR A 103 7.42 -11.42 8.87
N GLN A 104 8.14 -11.53 9.99
CA GLN A 104 9.54 -11.99 10.01
C GLN A 104 9.66 -13.44 9.52
N ALA A 105 8.82 -14.36 10.01
CA ALA A 105 8.83 -15.76 9.57
C ALA A 105 8.50 -15.89 8.07
N ILE A 106 7.46 -15.19 7.59
CA ILE A 106 7.09 -15.16 6.17
C ILE A 106 8.27 -14.63 5.32
N LEU A 107 9.00 -13.62 5.78
CA LEU A 107 10.17 -13.11 5.08
C LEU A 107 11.28 -14.16 4.98
N HIS A 108 11.65 -14.77 6.10
CA HIS A 108 12.78 -15.70 6.17
C HIS A 108 12.50 -17.03 5.49
N ASP A 109 11.30 -17.58 5.67
CA ASP A 109 10.97 -18.95 5.27
C ASP A 109 10.20 -19.02 3.95
N ALA A 110 9.40 -18.00 3.63
CA ALA A 110 8.64 -17.92 2.38
C ALA A 110 9.20 -16.90 1.38
N GLY A 111 10.15 -16.05 1.78
CA GLY A 111 10.73 -15.03 0.89
C GLY A 111 9.71 -14.00 0.41
N VAL A 112 8.65 -13.74 1.19
CA VAL A 112 7.62 -12.74 0.89
C VAL A 112 7.71 -11.60 1.91
N VAL A 113 7.77 -10.36 1.44
CA VAL A 113 7.80 -9.19 2.33
C VAL A 113 6.38 -8.67 2.54
N MET A 114 5.99 -8.51 3.80
CA MET A 114 4.77 -7.84 4.23
C MET A 114 5.09 -6.89 5.39
N VAL A 115 4.19 -5.96 5.70
CA VAL A 115 4.42 -4.96 6.75
C VAL A 115 3.52 -5.28 7.94
N PRO A 116 4.06 -5.38 9.17
CA PRO A 116 3.24 -5.67 10.34
C PRO A 116 2.29 -4.51 10.63
N GLY A 117 1.15 -4.82 11.23
CA GLY A 117 0.13 -3.84 11.57
C GLY A 117 0.59 -2.82 12.61
N THR A 118 1.58 -3.19 13.43
CA THR A 118 2.19 -2.40 14.52
C THR A 118 2.70 -1.03 14.07
N ASP A 119 3.10 -0.91 12.80
CA ASP A 119 3.48 0.37 12.18
C ASP A 119 2.30 1.35 11.99
N PHE A 120 1.06 0.87 12.06
CA PHE A 120 -0.15 1.63 11.73
C PHE A 120 -1.03 1.98 12.94
N GLY A 121 -0.67 1.54 14.15
CA GLY A 121 -1.36 1.95 15.36
C GLY A 121 -1.09 1.04 16.57
N PRO A 122 -1.57 1.43 17.76
CA PRO A 122 -1.21 0.72 19.00
C PRO A 122 -2.22 -0.35 19.45
N HIS A 123 -3.44 -0.40 18.88
CA HIS A 123 -4.54 -1.18 19.46
C HIS A 123 -4.62 -2.61 18.90
N THR A 124 -5.39 -2.84 17.84
CA THR A 124 -5.53 -4.17 17.23
C THR A 124 -4.38 -4.52 16.29
N ALA A 125 -3.42 -3.60 16.10
CA ALA A 125 -2.37 -3.68 15.10
C ALA A 125 -1.51 -4.96 15.14
N ASN A 126 -1.28 -5.52 16.32
CA ASN A 126 -0.54 -6.78 16.46
C ASN A 126 -1.26 -7.98 15.81
N ASP A 127 -2.57 -7.89 15.57
CA ASP A 127 -3.36 -8.93 14.91
C ASP A 127 -3.45 -8.74 13.39
N TYR A 128 -2.81 -7.71 12.82
CA TYR A 128 -2.99 -7.33 11.42
C TYR A 128 -1.67 -7.21 10.66
N ILE A 129 -1.73 -7.43 9.35
CA ILE A 129 -0.62 -7.26 8.42
C ILE A 129 -1.12 -6.43 7.23
N ARG A 130 -0.29 -5.50 6.76
CA ARG A 130 -0.54 -4.73 5.54
C ARG A 130 0.23 -5.33 4.37
N ILE A 131 -0.49 -5.63 3.29
CA ILE A 131 0.05 -6.17 2.05
C ILE A 131 -0.14 -5.13 0.95
N SER A 132 0.93 -4.81 0.21
CA SER A 132 0.85 -3.99 -1.00
C SER A 132 0.67 -4.89 -2.22
N TYR A 133 -0.30 -4.60 -3.07
CA TYR A 133 -0.46 -5.25 -4.37
C TYR A 133 -0.04 -4.33 -5.53
N ALA A 134 0.82 -3.34 -5.23
CA ALA A 134 1.44 -2.49 -6.25
C ALA A 134 2.64 -3.15 -6.94
N THR A 135 2.42 -4.34 -7.49
CA THR A 135 3.39 -5.15 -8.21
C THR A 135 2.69 -5.91 -9.35
N SER A 136 3.41 -6.68 -10.16
CA SER A 136 2.81 -7.46 -11.26
C SER A 136 1.86 -8.55 -10.73
N MET A 137 0.90 -8.97 -11.56
CA MET A 137 0.02 -10.09 -11.22
C MET A 137 0.82 -11.38 -10.96
N GLN A 138 1.87 -11.62 -11.74
CA GLN A 138 2.74 -12.78 -11.58
C GLN A 138 3.41 -12.81 -10.20
N ASN A 139 3.87 -11.66 -9.70
CA ASN A 139 4.45 -11.57 -8.37
C ASN A 139 3.40 -11.81 -7.27
N ILE A 140 2.15 -11.39 -7.48
CA ILE A 140 1.04 -11.66 -6.55
C ILE A 140 0.75 -13.17 -6.52
N GLU A 141 0.61 -13.81 -7.68
CA GLU A 141 0.35 -15.25 -7.80
C GLU A 141 1.46 -16.07 -7.15
N GLU A 142 2.72 -15.76 -7.45
CA GLU A 142 3.90 -16.39 -6.85
C GLU A 142 3.90 -16.23 -5.32
N ALA A 143 3.66 -15.01 -4.81
CA ALA A 143 3.60 -14.77 -3.38
C ALA A 143 2.48 -15.58 -2.70
N MET A 144 1.30 -15.68 -3.31
CA MET A 144 0.20 -16.47 -2.77
C MET A 144 0.54 -17.97 -2.74
N GLN A 145 1.25 -18.49 -3.75
CA GLN A 145 1.72 -19.88 -3.77
C GLN A 145 2.73 -20.16 -2.66
N ARG A 146 3.69 -19.26 -2.45
CA ARG A 146 4.68 -19.40 -1.36
C ARG A 146 4.04 -19.36 0.02
N LEU A 147 3.11 -18.44 0.23
CA LEU A 147 2.34 -18.37 1.49
C LEU A 147 1.49 -19.61 1.69
N HIS A 148 0.88 -20.15 0.63
CA HIS A 148 0.15 -21.40 0.72
C HIS A 148 1.05 -22.54 1.18
N HIS A 149 2.27 -22.66 0.67
CA HIS A 149 3.21 -23.69 1.14
C HIS A 149 3.65 -23.45 2.59
N PHE A 150 3.92 -22.19 2.97
CA PHE A 150 4.37 -21.81 4.30
C PHE A 150 3.31 -21.99 5.40
N LEU A 151 2.03 -21.75 5.09
CA LEU A 151 0.91 -21.83 6.03
C LEU A 151 0.18 -23.18 5.99
N ARG A 152 0.77 -24.21 5.37
CA ARG A 152 0.18 -25.55 5.31
C ARG A 152 0.35 -26.32 6.61
#